data_AF-A0A4V6KRL3-F1
#
_entry.id   AF-A0A4V6KRL3-F1
#
_cell.length_a   1.000
_cell.length_b   1.000
_cell.length_c   1.000
_cell.angle_alpha   90.00
_cell.angle_beta   90.00
_cell.angle_gamma   90.00
#
_symmetry.space_group_name_H-M   'P 1'
#
loop_
_entity.id
_entity.type
_entity.pdbx_description
1 polymer ?
#
loop_
_entity_poly.entity_id
_entity_poly.type
_entity_poly.pdbx_seq_one_letter_code
_entity_poly.pdbx_strand_id
1 'polypeptide(L)' 'MIQRAEMLAELMRYRHGIAIAGTHGKTTTTAMVSSIYAEAGLDPTFVNGGLVKAAGTHGTFGF' A
#
# COMPACT_ATOMS: atom_id res chain seq x y z
N MET A 1 8.73 -22.89 4.16
CA MET A 1 9.03 -21.49 4.54
C MET A 1 8.33 -20.62 3.52
N ILE A 2 7.42 -19.73 3.92
CA ILE A 2 6.68 -18.85 3.00
C ILE A 2 7.48 -17.57 2.79
N GLN A 3 7.61 -17.09 1.55
CA GLN A 3 8.30 -15.81 1.30
C GLN A 3 7.41 -14.62 1.68
N ARG A 4 8.00 -13.51 2.16
CA ARG A 4 7.25 -12.28 2.51
C ARG A 4 6.34 -11.80 1.38
N ALA A 5 6.77 -11.95 0.13
CA ALA A 5 5.99 -11.56 -1.04
C ALA A 5 4.74 -12.44 -1.22
N GLU A 6 4.84 -13.75 -1.01
CA GLU A 6 3.68 -14.66 -1.05
C GLU A 6 2.69 -14.35 0.07
N MET A 7 3.18 -14.08 1.28
CA MET A 7 2.32 -13.70 2.40
C MET A 7 1.54 -12.41 2.11
N LEU A 8 2.21 -11.41 1.50
CA LEU A 8 1.55 -10.16 1.09
C LEU A 8 0.53 -10.41 -0.02
N ALA A 9 0.87 -11.24 -1.01
CA ALA A 9 -0.04 -11.59 -2.10
C ALA A 9 -1.31 -12.29 -1.59
N GLU A 10 -1.17 -13.20 -0.61
CA GLU A 10 -2.31 -13.89 -0.01
C GLU A 10 -3.20 -12.93 0.79
N LEU A 11 -2.62 -11.93 1.47
CA LEU A 11 -3.38 -10.86 2.12
C LEU A 11 -4.17 -10.00 1.12
N MET A 12 -3.59 -9.75 -0.07
CA MET A 12 -4.23 -8.97 -1.13
C MET A 12 -5.31 -9.74 -1.89
N ARG A 13 -5.33 -11.08 -1.87
CA ARG A 13 -6.35 -11.90 -2.57
C ARG A 13 -7.78 -11.63 -2.12
N TYR A 14 -7.98 -11.19 -0.89
CA TYR A 14 -9.31 -11.00 -0.30
C TYR A 14 -9.75 -9.53 -0.25
N ARG A 15 -8.98 -8.61 -0.82
CA ARG A 15 -9.27 -7.16 -0.87
C ARG A 15 -9.14 -6.65 -2.30
N HIS A 16 -9.68 -5.46 -2.57
CA HIS A 16 -9.40 -4.76 -3.84
C HIS A 16 -7.96 -4.21 -3.81
N GLY A 17 -7.01 -5.01 -4.30
CA GLY A 17 -5.59 -4.72 -4.23
C GLY A 17 -5.07 -3.93 -5.44
N ILE A 18 -4.34 -2.84 -5.20
CA ILE A 18 -3.59 -2.09 -6.23
C ILE A 18 -2.10 -2.36 -6.03
N ALA A 19 -1.45 -2.95 -7.03
CA ALA A 19 -0.01 -3.19 -7.03
C ALA A 19 0.72 -2.16 -7.90
N ILE A 20 1.63 -1.39 -7.28
CA ILE A 20 2.43 -0.36 -7.97
C ILE A 20 3.85 -0.88 -8.19
N ALA A 21 4.20 -1.09 -9.46
CA ALA A 21 5.50 -1.62 -9.89
C ALA A 21 6.24 -0.64 -10.82
N GLY A 22 7.54 -0.82 -10.98
CA GLY A 22 8.38 -0.02 -11.86
C GLY A 22 9.75 0.31 -11.27
N THR A 23 10.69 0.78 -12.08
CA THR A 23 12.08 1.05 -11.64
C THR A 23 12.15 2.27 -10.72
N HIS A 24 11.40 3.32 -11.04
CA HIS A 24 11.37 4.59 -10.30
C HIS A 24 9.94 5.00 -9.96
N GLY A 25 9.75 5.95 -9.04
CA GLY A 25 8.45 6.58 -8.76
C GLY A 25 7.48 5.79 -7.88
N LYS A 26 7.68 4.48 -7.68
CA LYS A 26 6.80 3.60 -6.88
C LYS A 26 6.29 4.23 -5.58
N THR A 27 7.21 4.63 -4.69
CA THR A 27 6.86 5.22 -3.38
C THR A 27 6.00 6.48 -3.50
N THR A 28 6.34 7.36 -4.45
CA THR A 28 5.57 8.60 -4.68
C THR A 28 4.19 8.29 -5.22
N THR A 29 4.08 7.36 -6.18
CA THR A 29 2.80 6.92 -6.73
C THR A 29 1.93 6.23 -5.68
N THR A 30 2.51 5.38 -4.84
CA THR A 30 1.79 4.74 -3.71
C THR A 30 1.23 5.81 -2.77
N ALA A 31 2.03 6.81 -2.41
CA ALA A 31 1.58 7.89 -1.55
C ALA A 31 0.42 8.69 -2.16
N MET A 32 0.50 9.02 -3.46
CA MET A 32 -0.59 9.75 -4.15
C MET A 32 -1.89 8.94 -4.19
N VAL A 33 -1.82 7.64 -4.51
CA VAL A 33 -3.02 6.77 -4.53
C VAL A 33 -3.62 6.65 -3.13
N SER A 34 -2.80 6.44 -2.09
CA SER A 34 -3.28 6.41 -0.70
C SER A 34 -3.95 7.72 -0.29
N SER A 35 -3.38 8.87 -0.66
CA SER A 35 -3.99 10.19 -0.36
C SER A 35 -5.33 10.38 -1.05
N ILE A 36 -5.46 9.98 -2.32
CA ILE A 36 -6.74 10.07 -3.05
C ILE A 36 -7.83 9.22 -2.37
N TYR A 37 -7.51 7.99 -1.97
CA TYR A 37 -8.45 7.12 -1.28
C TYR A 37 -8.82 7.65 0.12
N ALA A 38 -7.85 8.23 0.84
CA ALA A 38 -8.09 8.86 2.13
C ALA A 38 -9.01 10.09 2.01
N GLU A 39 -8.77 10.96 1.02
CA GLU A 39 -9.63 12.11 0.72
C GLU A 39 -11.03 11.70 0.25
N ALA A 40 -11.14 10.56 -0.43
CA ALA A 40 -12.42 9.96 -0.81
C ALA A 40 -13.17 9.28 0.37
N GLY A 41 -12.59 9.24 1.57
CA GLY A 41 -13.19 8.62 2.76
C GLY A 41 -13.20 7.08 2.71
N LEU A 42 -12.34 6.46 1.92
CA LEU A 42 -12.32 5.01 1.64
C LEU A 42 -11.31 4.22 2.51
N ASP A 43 -10.72 4.85 3.53
CA ASP A 43 -9.75 4.28 4.49
C ASP A 43 -8.82 3.18 3.91
N PRO A 44 -7.89 3.52 3.00
CA PRO A 44 -7.12 2.53 2.28
C PRO A 44 -6.07 1.86 3.17
N THR A 45 -5.99 0.53 3.09
CA THR A 45 -4.81 -0.23 3.56
C THR A 45 -3.69 -0.14 2.52
N PHE A 46 -2.51 0.32 2.92
CA PHE A 46 -1.34 0.39 2.04
C PHE A 46 -0.10 -0.18 2.72
N VAL A 47 0.75 -0.83 1.93
CA VAL A 47 2.04 -1.39 2.35
C VAL A 47 3.09 -0.83 1.42
N ASN A 48 4.09 -0.13 1.96
CA ASN A 48 5.19 0.41 1.17
C ASN A 48 6.54 -0.09 1.68
N GLY A 49 7.51 -0.29 0.77
CA GLY A 49 8.87 -0.70 1.13
C GLY A 49 9.69 0.38 1.86
N GLY A 50 9.10 1.55 2.14
CA GLY A 50 9.70 2.70 2.82
C GLY A 50 8.65 3.68 3.33
N LEU A 51 9.03 4.51 4.31
CA LEU A 51 8.20 5.50 5.01
C LEU A 51 7.31 6.32 4.07
N VAL A 52 5.99 6.25 4.28
CA VAL A 52 5.03 7.13 3.60
C VAL A 52 4.95 8.43 4.39
N LYS A 53 5.49 9.52 3.83
CA LYS A 53 5.53 10.84 4.49
C LYS A 53 4.16 11.38 4.89
N ALA A 54 3.08 10.96 4.23
CA ALA A 54 1.71 11.35 4.56
C ALA A 54 1.13 10.65 5.80
N ALA A 55 1.65 9.47 6.17
CA ALA A 55 1.15 8.67 7.29
C ALA A 55 2.13 8.56 8.47
N GLY A 56 3.40 8.92 8.28
CA GLY A 56 4.43 8.74 9.31
C GLY A 56 4.76 7.27 9.61
N THR A 57 4.18 6.31 8.89
CA THR A 57 4.38 4.86 9.10
C THR A 57 4.81 4.15 7.80
N HIS A 58 5.33 2.92 7.92
CA HIS A 58 5.66 2.04 6.78
C HIS A 58 4.43 1.25 6.25
N GLY A 59 3.26 1.46 6.84
CA GLY A 59 2.01 0.83 6.45
C GLY A 59 0.92 1.09 7.49
N THR A 60 -0.31 1.30 7.00
CA THR A 60 -1.53 1.43 7.80
C THR A 60 -2.52 0.38 7.33
N PHE A 61 -3.17 -0.28 8.27
CA PHE A 61 -4.24 -1.24 8.03
C PHE A 61 -5.58 -0.58 8.37
N GLY A 62 -6.33 -0.18 7.34
CA GLY A 62 -7.70 0.29 7.47
C GLY A 62 -8.65 -0.89 7.57
N PHE A 63 -9.67 -0.78 8.42
CA PHE A 63 -10.65 -1.86 8.66
C PHE A 63 -11.61 -1.98 7.47
#